data_AF-A0A928J0J2-F1
#
_entry.id   AF-A0A928J0J2-F1
#
_cell.length_a   1.000
_cell.length_b   1.000
_cell.length_c   1.000
_cell.angle_alpha   90.00
_cell.angle_beta   90.00
_cell.angle_gamma   90.00
#
_symmetry.space_group_name_H-M   'P 1'
#
loop_
_entity.id
_entity.type
_entity.pdbx_description
1 polymer ?
#
loop_
_entity_poly.entity_id
_entity_poly.type
_entity_poly.pdbx_seq_one_letter_code
_entity_poly.pdbx_strand_id
1 'polypeptide(L)' 'MDQALIGKENKHNVETEDKTYSGRLSVRIPKELHKELIKAAAENNVSLNQFVLYKLSR' A
#
# COMPACT_ATOMS: atom_id res chain seq x y z
N MET A 1 10.42 -26.57 -42.91
CA MET A 1 9.41 -25.75 -42.22
C MET A 1 8.88 -26.60 -41.10
N ASP A 2 9.49 -26.49 -39.92
CA ASP A 2 8.90 -26.83 -38.61
C ASP A 2 10.02 -26.77 -37.57
N GLN A 3 10.23 -25.57 -37.05
CA GLN A 3 11.01 -25.29 -35.84
C GLN A 3 10.24 -24.29 -34.99
N ALA A 4 10.49 -24.36 -33.67
CA ALA A 4 9.89 -23.62 -32.55
C ALA A 4 8.65 -24.34 -31.94
N LEU A 5 8.85 -25.41 -31.17
CA LEU A 5 9.32 -25.44 -29.77
C LEU A 5 8.55 -24.49 -28.83
N ILE A 6 7.84 -25.13 -27.90
CA ILE A 6 7.89 -24.88 -26.45
C ILE A 6 7.44 -23.49 -25.99
N GLY A 7 6.32 -23.42 -25.27
CA GLY A 7 6.00 -22.24 -24.46
C GLY A 7 4.53 -22.00 -24.12
N LYS A 8 3.71 -23.03 -23.91
CA LYS A 8 2.37 -22.85 -23.35
C LYS A 8 2.23 -23.57 -22.02
N GLU A 9 3.16 -23.32 -21.10
CA GLU A 9 2.99 -23.69 -19.70
C GLU A 9 3.11 -22.44 -18.83
N ASN A 10 2.19 -22.35 -17.86
CA ASN A 10 2.00 -21.29 -16.85
C ASN A 10 1.26 -20.03 -17.27
N LYS A 11 -0.06 -20.18 -17.45
CA LYS A 11 -0.99 -19.31 -16.70
C LYS A 11 -1.41 -20.04 -15.43
N HIS A 12 -0.49 -20.17 -14.48
CA HIS A 12 -0.86 -20.55 -13.14
C HIS A 12 -1.64 -19.37 -12.55
N ASN A 13 -2.92 -19.61 -12.39
CA ASN A 13 -3.90 -18.81 -11.69
C ASN A 13 -3.35 -18.36 -10.33
N VAL A 14 -2.96 -17.10 -10.20
CA VAL A 14 -2.74 -16.44 -8.91
C VAL A 14 -3.65 -15.21 -8.86
N GLU A 15 -4.94 -15.45 -8.94
CA GLU A 15 -5.94 -14.47 -8.52
C GLU A 15 -6.80 -15.18 -7.50
N THR A 16 -6.82 -14.74 -6.23
CA THR A 16 -7.99 -14.71 -5.34
C THR A 16 -7.64 -14.50 -3.84
N GLU A 17 -6.85 -13.49 -3.48
CA GLU A 17 -6.93 -12.91 -2.11
C GLU A 17 -6.89 -11.38 -2.13
N ASP A 18 -6.12 -10.78 -3.04
CA ASP A 18 -5.95 -9.31 -3.17
C ASP A 18 -7.23 -8.53 -3.51
N LYS A 19 -8.27 -9.20 -4.04
CA LYS A 19 -9.52 -8.52 -4.45
C LYS A 19 -10.35 -7.97 -3.28
N THR A 20 -9.96 -8.28 -2.04
CA THR A 20 -10.76 -7.98 -0.84
C THR A 20 -10.23 -6.79 -0.03
N TYR A 21 -8.98 -6.38 -0.23
CA TYR A 21 -8.34 -5.35 0.58
C TYR A 21 -7.96 -4.14 -0.27
N SER A 22 -8.54 -2.98 0.04
CA SER A 22 -8.33 -1.75 -0.73
C SER A 22 -7.07 -0.97 -0.36
N GLY A 23 -6.41 -1.32 0.75
CA GLY A 23 -5.27 -0.57 1.30
C GLY A 23 -5.61 0.86 1.75
N ARG A 24 -6.88 1.27 1.69
CA ARG A 24 -7.33 2.63 2.04
C ARG A 24 -7.82 2.65 3.49
N LEU A 25 -7.17 3.45 4.32
CA LEU A 25 -7.60 3.72 5.69
C LEU A 25 -8.21 5.12 5.80
N SER A 26 -9.49 5.20 6.19
CA SER A 26 -10.19 6.47 6.44
C SER A 26 -10.70 6.50 7.87
N VAL A 27 -10.06 7.29 8.73
CA VAL A 27 -10.38 7.39 10.16
C VAL A 27 -10.72 8.83 10.54
N ARG A 28 -11.60 9.00 11.52
CA ARG A 28 -11.89 10.29 12.15
C ARG A 28 -11.02 10.44 13.40
N ILE A 29 -10.39 11.59 13.57
CA ILE A 29 -9.52 11.90 14.71
C ILE A 29 -9.77 13.33 15.20
N PRO A 30 -9.50 13.64 16.49
CA PRO A 30 -9.54 15.00 16.99
C PRO A 30 -8.61 15.95 16.22
N LYS A 31 -8.98 17.23 16.14
CA LYS A 31 -8.22 18.26 15.41
C LYS A 31 -6.79 18.42 15.94
N GLU A 32 -6.62 18.35 17.26
CA GLU A 32 -5.31 18.49 17.90
C GLU A 32 -4.38 17.34 17.50
N LEU A 33 -4.87 16.09 17.52
CA LEU A 33 -4.09 14.94 17.07
C LEU A 33 -3.70 15.07 15.59
N HIS A 34 -4.64 15.48 14.72
CA HIS A 34 -4.33 15.71 13.31
C HIS A 34 -3.22 16.77 13.12
N LYS A 35 -3.27 17.86 13.89
CA LYS A 35 -2.26 18.93 13.87
C LYS A 35 -0.89 18.41 14.29
N GLU A 36 -0.81 17.64 15.37
CA GLU A 36 0.44 17.03 15.85
C GLU A 36 1.05 16.10 14.80
N LEU A 37 0.22 15.24 14.18
CA LEU A 37 0.67 14.32 13.13
C LEU A 37 1.20 15.05 11.90
N ILE A 38 0.54 16.12 11.45
CA ILE A 38 1.03 16.94 10.33
C ILE A 38 2.38 17.58 10.68
N LYS A 39 2.51 18.12 11.89
CA LYS A 39 3.74 18.79 12.32
C LYS A 39 4.91 17.81 12.36
N ALA A 40 4.70 16.64 12.95
CA ALA A 40 5.71 15.58 13.00
C ALA A 40 6.07 15.06 11.60
N ALA A 41 5.10 14.91 10.69
CA ALA A 41 5.38 14.52 9.31
C ALA A 41 6.23 15.58 8.58
N ALA A 42 5.91 16.86 8.76
CA ALA A 42 6.68 17.97 8.20
C ALA A 42 8.11 18.05 8.76
N GLU A 43 8.28 17.88 10.08
CA GLU A 43 9.61 17.82 10.72
C GLU A 43 10.49 16.69 10.16
N ASN A 44 9.87 15.59 9.73
CA ASN A 44 10.56 14.46 9.11
C ASN A 44 10.64 14.55 7.57
N ASN A 45 10.19 15.66 6.96
CA ASN A 45 10.14 15.85 5.50
C ASN A 45 9.42 14.72 4.74
N VAL A 46 8.33 14.19 5.31
CA VAL A 46 7.50 13.13 4.69
C VAL A 46 6.04 13.54 4.62
N SER A 47 5.27 12.86 3.77
CA SER A 47 3.81 13.04 3.76
C SER A 47 3.18 12.50 5.05
N LEU A 48 2.03 13.07 5.44
CA LEU A 48 1.24 12.55 6.56
C LEU A 48 0.92 11.05 6.39
N ASN A 49 0.61 10.62 5.18
CA ASN A 49 0.29 9.21 4.90
C ASN A 49 1.50 8.29 5.17
N GLN A 50 2.70 8.68 4.73
CA GLN A 50 3.93 7.92 5.02
C GLN A 50 4.23 7.88 6.51
N PHE A 51 4.06 9.02 7.20
CA PHE A 51 4.29 9.09 8.64
C PHE A 51 3.33 8.17 9.42
N VAL A 52 2.04 8.20 9.09
CA VAL A 52 1.03 7.33 9.70
C VAL A 52 1.31 5.86 9.36
N LEU A 53 1.64 5.53 8.11
CA LEU A 53 1.99 4.17 7.71
C LEU A 53 3.19 3.64 8.52
N TYR A 54 4.25 4.44 8.64
CA TYR A 54 5.42 4.10 9.45
C TYR A 54 5.05 3.82 10.91
N LYS A 55 4.20 4.68 11.50
CA LYS A 55 3.71 4.53 12.88
C LYS A 55 2.80 3.31 13.08
N LEU A 56 2.09 2.87 12.05
CA LEU A 56 1.24 1.67 12.11
C LEU A 56 2.01 0.38 11.82
N SER A 57 3.13 0.46 11.10
CA SER A 57 3.99 -0.69 10.78
C SER A 57 4.97 -1.09 11.88
N ARG A 58 5.06 -0.31 12.97
CA ARG A 58 6.00 -0.51 14.07
C ARG A 58 5.28 -0.70 15.39
#